data_AF-A0A7W0PZE3-F1
#
_entry.id   AF-A0A7W0PZE3-F1
#
_cell.length_a   1.000
_cell.length_b   1.000
_cell.length_c   1.000
_cell.angle_alpha   90.00
_cell.angle_beta   90.00
_cell.angle_gamma   90.00
#
_symmetry.space_group_name_H-M   'P 1'
#
loop_
_entity.id
_entity.type
_entity.pdbx_description
1 polymer ?
#
loop_
_entity_poly.entity_id
_entity_poly.type
_entity_poly.pdbx_seq_one_letter_code
_entity_poly.pdbx_strand_id
1 'polypeptide(L)'
;MARASIAFSLLALVLSPSALAGRAASPSPATPGLLSIGAYERTLVQLERGSLTAEGGTLLSGSQKIWVLPTDAAQRVLPALLARGLVRTVEPDRPIELLRASAEPLIGLEYWRTLVGADAATAPGPGKPITVVDTGLDVTHEEFAGRPNTFLLGPQNLTDSDDDFHGSAVSSVAAAPENGLGVLGVYPQAVLRSVDVGDLTVANVIAALGEAMRAGPSVINMSFGLPYTRLLEDTLLTAFRTGSILVAASGNERQERTPAGPPGSLPHVLTVAATGQRNEPASFSTASLGVDLAAPGVDIPGAVPRFFDSSGYYLSMNGTSFSAPIVSGATAWVWTARPTLDNTQIFELMRATATDVADEGFDRDTGFGVLSIPNALASQAPPKDPSEPNDDIRHVRARGLFRAAVSPITAPNRPRTTFRARLDVTEDPEDVYRVYVPPGRTVRITATPDTDVDVEVWKASASSVFLRGSARTRNLLATSGKDGRAAERVSVRNRTKAGFYAYLDVYLPRSGPLDARYTLTVSTVRP
;
A
#
# COMPACT_ATOMS: atom_id res chain seq x y z
N MET A 1 43.73 25.72 30.35
CA MET A 1 44.75 26.19 29.39
C MET A 1 45.43 24.98 28.77
N ALA A 2 45.13 24.68 27.51
CA ALA A 2 45.99 23.93 26.59
C ALA A 2 45.37 24.09 25.20
N ARG A 3 46.02 24.91 24.36
CA ARG A 3 45.68 25.12 22.94
C ARG A 3 46.40 24.05 22.13
N ALA A 4 45.71 23.41 21.19
CA ALA A 4 46.33 22.62 20.13
C ALA A 4 45.90 23.19 18.78
N SER A 5 46.90 23.47 17.95
CA SER A 5 46.85 24.34 16.77
C SER A 5 46.40 23.59 15.52
N ILE A 6 45.65 24.30 14.69
CA ILE A 6 45.24 23.92 13.34
C ILE A 6 46.39 24.26 12.38
N ALA A 7 46.83 23.30 11.57
CA ALA A 7 47.79 23.52 10.49
C ALA A 7 47.06 23.46 9.14
N PHE A 8 47.06 24.60 8.43
CA PHE A 8 46.69 24.73 7.03
C PHE A 8 47.92 24.43 6.16
N SER A 9 47.78 23.55 5.17
CA SER A 9 48.77 23.37 4.11
C SER A 9 48.19 23.83 2.78
N LEU A 10 48.64 25.02 2.33
CA LEU A 10 48.56 25.47 0.94
C LEU A 10 49.64 24.75 0.13
N LEU A 11 49.28 24.19 -1.02
CA LEU A 11 50.24 23.88 -2.08
C LEU A 11 49.67 24.37 -3.42
N ALA A 12 50.32 25.36 -3.99
CA ALA A 12 50.14 25.80 -5.36
C ALA A 12 51.45 25.58 -6.11
N LEU A 13 51.41 24.90 -7.25
CA LEU A 13 52.44 25.03 -8.28
C LEU A 13 51.92 24.71 -9.69
N VAL A 14 51.77 25.78 -10.47
CA VAL A 14 52.18 26.04 -11.86
C VAL A 14 51.92 24.99 -12.96
N LEU A 15 51.19 25.47 -13.98
CA LEU A 15 50.98 24.93 -15.33
C LEU A 15 52.27 24.83 -16.18
N SER A 16 52.38 23.79 -17.02
CA SER A 16 52.72 23.92 -18.46
C SER A 16 52.52 22.59 -19.25
N PRO A 17 52.33 22.64 -20.58
CA PRO A 17 51.50 21.70 -21.35
C PRO A 17 52.30 20.78 -22.30
N SER A 18 51.71 19.64 -22.69
CA SER A 18 51.74 18.99 -24.04
C SER A 18 51.33 17.51 -23.92
N ALA A 19 50.12 17.17 -24.37
CA ALA A 19 49.85 16.39 -25.58
C ALA A 19 49.99 14.86 -25.44
N LEU A 20 48.86 14.13 -25.50
CA LEU A 20 48.52 13.32 -26.67
C LEU A 20 47.07 12.80 -26.57
N ALA A 21 46.43 12.74 -27.74
CA ALA A 21 45.05 12.35 -27.94
C ALA A 21 44.79 10.88 -27.58
N GLY A 22 43.74 10.65 -26.77
CA GLY A 22 43.09 9.36 -26.56
C GLY A 22 41.58 9.60 -26.62
N ARG A 23 41.00 9.31 -27.78
CA ARG A 23 39.59 9.52 -28.13
C ARG A 23 38.72 8.59 -27.26
N ALA A 24 38.12 9.11 -26.19
CA ALA A 24 37.03 8.44 -25.52
C ALA A 24 35.82 8.43 -26.47
N ALA A 25 35.43 7.25 -26.92
CA ALA A 25 34.24 7.07 -27.73
C ALA A 25 33.02 7.56 -26.95
N SER A 26 32.35 8.60 -27.46
CA SER A 26 31.03 8.98 -26.99
C SER A 26 30.09 7.78 -27.13
N PRO A 27 29.28 7.45 -26.12
CA PRO A 27 28.25 6.43 -26.28
C PRO A 27 27.32 6.84 -27.41
N SER A 28 27.11 5.94 -28.37
CA SER A 28 26.13 6.14 -29.44
C SER A 28 24.75 6.27 -28.79
N PRO A 29 23.95 7.33 -29.08
CA PRO A 29 22.63 7.47 -28.51
C PRO A 29 21.72 6.40 -29.12
N ALA A 30 21.34 5.39 -28.34
CA ALA A 30 20.14 4.64 -28.62
C ALA A 30 18.94 5.57 -28.37
N THR A 31 18.29 6.02 -29.44
CA THR A 31 17.26 7.07 -29.52
C THR A 31 16.15 6.98 -28.45
N PRO A 32 16.21 7.78 -27.36
CA PRO A 32 15.14 7.82 -26.35
C PRO A 32 13.98 8.76 -26.75
N GLY A 33 14.11 9.51 -27.86
CA GLY A 33 13.23 10.64 -28.19
C GLY A 33 11.93 10.32 -28.94
N LEU A 34 11.79 9.15 -29.58
CA LEU A 34 10.59 8.82 -30.39
C LEU A 34 9.56 7.98 -29.63
N LEU A 35 9.99 7.21 -28.63
CA LEU A 35 9.11 6.38 -27.79
C LEU A 35 8.39 7.21 -26.72
N SER A 36 8.99 8.31 -26.27
CA SER A 36 8.47 9.17 -25.19
C SER A 36 7.40 10.16 -25.63
N ILE A 37 7.33 10.50 -26.92
CA ILE A 37 6.33 11.44 -27.45
C ILE A 37 4.94 10.80 -27.59
N GLY A 38 4.86 9.47 -27.71
CA GLY A 38 3.60 8.74 -27.95
C GLY A 38 2.56 8.85 -26.82
N ALA A 39 2.97 9.29 -25.63
CA ALA A 39 2.10 9.49 -24.48
C ALA A 39 1.36 10.85 -24.50
N TYR A 40 1.65 11.72 -25.47
CA TYR A 40 1.14 13.09 -25.52
C TYR A 40 0.48 13.39 -26.88
N GLU A 41 -0.55 14.22 -26.89
CA GLU A 41 -1.29 14.56 -28.12
C GLU A 41 -0.46 15.39 -29.11
N ARG A 42 0.49 16.18 -28.60
CA ARG A 42 1.33 17.08 -29.40
C ARG A 42 2.81 16.87 -29.10
N THR A 43 3.63 17.12 -30.11
CA THR A 43 5.09 16.99 -30.08
C THR A 43 5.74 18.30 -30.53
N LEU A 44 6.74 18.75 -29.77
CA LEU A 44 7.62 19.85 -30.11
C LEU A 44 8.81 19.32 -30.90
N VAL A 45 9.10 19.94 -32.05
CA VAL A 45 10.23 19.60 -32.91
C VAL A 45 11.03 20.85 -33.20
N GLN A 46 12.30 20.85 -32.79
CA GLN A 46 13.25 21.89 -33.18
C GLN A 46 14.03 21.44 -34.41
N LEU A 47 13.98 22.22 -35.48
CA LEU A 47 14.76 21.96 -36.69
C LEU A 47 16.01 22.83 -36.76
N GLU A 48 17.09 22.28 -37.33
CA GLU A 48 18.27 23.06 -37.73
C GLU A 48 17.91 24.06 -38.84
N ARG A 49 17.06 23.63 -39.78
CA ARG A 49 16.54 24.41 -40.91
C ARG A 49 15.34 23.70 -41.54
N GLY A 50 14.52 24.44 -42.28
CA GLY A 50 13.35 23.90 -42.99
C GLY A 50 12.02 24.30 -42.37
N SER A 51 10.95 23.65 -42.82
CA SER A 51 9.56 23.91 -42.42
C SER A 51 8.82 22.60 -42.18
N LEU A 52 7.87 22.62 -41.24
CA LEU A 52 6.94 21.52 -40.97
C LEU A 52 5.48 21.88 -41.29
N THR A 53 5.25 22.96 -42.04
CA THR A 53 3.90 23.43 -42.38
C THR A 53 3.10 22.41 -43.20
N ALA A 54 3.74 21.69 -44.13
CA ALA A 54 3.06 20.72 -44.99
C ALA A 54 2.60 19.47 -44.22
N GLU A 55 3.24 19.22 -43.08
CA GLU A 55 3.04 18.11 -42.16
C GLU A 55 2.02 18.45 -41.06
N GLY A 56 1.35 19.61 -41.15
CA GLY A 56 0.40 20.09 -40.15
C GLY A 56 1.05 20.79 -38.96
N GLY A 57 2.34 21.13 -39.06
CA GLY A 57 3.08 21.81 -38.01
C GLY A 57 2.80 23.30 -37.94
N THR A 58 2.65 23.80 -36.71
CA THR A 58 2.55 25.23 -36.40
C THR A 58 3.90 25.72 -35.90
N LEU A 59 4.41 26.81 -36.47
CA LEU A 59 5.67 27.42 -36.04
C LEU A 59 5.46 28.17 -34.72
N LEU A 60 6.14 27.75 -33.66
CA LEU A 60 6.12 28.40 -32.35
C LEU A 60 7.21 29.46 -32.20
N SER A 61 8.40 29.21 -32.74
CA SER A 61 9.53 30.15 -32.66
C SER A 61 10.31 30.17 -33.96
N GLY A 62 10.28 31.30 -34.68
CA GLY A 62 10.95 31.47 -35.97
C GLY A 62 12.47 31.55 -35.88
N SER A 63 13.00 32.11 -34.79
CA SER A 63 14.45 32.24 -34.53
C SER A 63 15.06 30.91 -34.08
N GLN A 64 14.34 30.13 -33.28
CA GLN A 64 14.79 28.82 -32.80
C GLN A 64 14.31 27.67 -33.68
N LYS A 65 13.44 27.94 -34.67
CA LYS A 65 12.82 26.95 -35.57
C LYS A 65 12.11 25.82 -34.81
N ILE A 66 11.35 26.20 -33.78
CA ILE A 66 10.55 25.26 -32.99
C ILE A 66 9.15 25.19 -33.58
N TRP A 67 8.70 23.97 -33.81
CA TRP A 67 7.38 23.64 -34.35
C TRP A 67 6.63 22.76 -33.35
N VAL A 68 5.31 22.89 -33.34
CA VAL A 68 4.43 21.92 -32.68
C VAL A 68 3.62 21.18 -33.74
N LEU A 69 3.51 19.86 -33.58
CA LEU A 69 2.74 18.99 -34.46
C LEU A 69 1.85 18.06 -33.63
N PRO A 70 0.72 17.59 -34.18
CA PRO A 70 0.09 16.37 -33.70
C PRO A 70 1.13 15.24 -33.63
N THR A 71 1.14 14.48 -32.53
CA THR A 71 2.18 13.46 -32.29
C THR A 71 2.19 12.37 -33.37
N ASP A 72 1.02 12.00 -33.91
CA ASP A 72 0.93 11.05 -35.02
C ASP A 72 1.61 11.57 -36.29
N ALA A 73 1.50 12.87 -36.58
CA ALA A 73 2.20 13.51 -37.68
C ALA A 73 3.70 13.57 -37.44
N ALA A 74 4.12 13.91 -36.21
CA ALA A 74 5.53 13.90 -35.82
C ALA A 74 6.16 12.51 -35.99
N GLN A 75 5.49 11.44 -35.53
CA GLN A 75 5.97 10.07 -35.67
C GLN A 75 6.17 9.65 -37.14
N ARG A 76 5.34 10.15 -38.07
CA ARG A 76 5.50 9.88 -39.51
C ARG A 76 6.73 10.56 -40.12
N VAL A 77 7.05 11.79 -39.69
CA VAL A 77 8.01 12.65 -40.40
C VAL A 77 9.39 12.66 -39.76
N LEU A 78 9.46 12.44 -38.44
CA LEU A 78 10.70 12.46 -37.67
C LEU A 78 11.77 11.46 -38.17
N PRO A 79 11.46 10.19 -38.55
CA PRO A 79 12.48 9.27 -39.03
C PRO A 79 13.26 9.81 -40.24
N ALA A 80 12.57 10.43 -41.19
CA ALA A 80 13.20 11.00 -42.38
C ALA A 80 14.03 12.26 -42.08
N LEU A 81 13.56 13.09 -41.13
CA LEU A 81 14.26 14.31 -40.73
C LEU A 81 15.50 14.00 -39.88
N LEU A 82 15.42 13.00 -38.99
CA LEU A 82 16.54 12.47 -38.21
C LEU A 82 17.61 11.86 -39.12
N ALA A 83 17.21 11.05 -40.11
CA ALA A 83 18.14 10.47 -41.09
C ALA A 83 18.89 11.54 -41.91
N ARG A 84 18.30 12.73 -42.08
CA ARG A 84 18.90 13.88 -42.77
C ARG A 84 19.67 14.83 -41.83
N GLY A 85 19.72 14.54 -40.52
CA GLY A 85 20.36 15.39 -39.52
C GLY A 85 19.73 16.78 -39.39
N LEU A 86 18.42 16.91 -39.66
CA LEU A 86 17.71 18.20 -39.63
C LEU A 86 17.04 18.49 -38.29
N VAL A 87 16.98 17.52 -37.38
CA VAL A 87 16.31 17.63 -36.09
C VAL A 87 17.35 17.93 -35.02
N ARG A 88 17.17 19.04 -34.31
CA ARG A 88 18.03 19.46 -33.20
C ARG A 88 17.55 18.86 -31.87
N THR A 89 16.26 18.92 -31.61
CA THR A 89 15.63 18.26 -30.45
C THR A 89 14.17 17.91 -30.74
N VAL A 90 13.64 16.93 -30.00
CA VAL A 90 12.24 16.52 -30.01
C VAL A 90 11.80 16.29 -28.57
N GLU A 91 10.69 16.91 -28.19
CA GLU A 91 10.13 16.80 -26.85
C GLU A 91 8.60 16.67 -26.92
N PRO A 92 7.95 15.96 -25.99
CA PRO A 92 6.50 16.02 -25.88
C PRO A 92 6.06 17.43 -25.46
N ASP A 93 4.93 17.90 -26.00
CA ASP A 93 4.32 19.14 -25.55
C ASP A 93 3.52 18.88 -24.27
N ARG A 94 4.21 19.02 -23.14
CA ARG A 94 3.63 18.77 -21.81
C ARG A 94 2.77 19.96 -21.39
N PRO A 95 1.53 19.75 -20.92
CA PRO A 95 0.79 20.84 -20.29
C PRO A 95 1.59 21.34 -19.08
N ILE A 96 1.68 22.66 -18.92
CA ILE A 96 2.18 23.26 -17.68
C ILE A 96 1.06 23.12 -16.66
N GLU A 97 1.28 22.30 -15.64
CA GLU A 97 0.44 22.30 -14.45
C GLU A 97 0.72 23.59 -13.68
N LEU A 98 -0.27 24.48 -13.61
CA LEU A 98 -0.24 25.60 -12.68
C LEU A 98 -0.27 25.00 -11.28
N LEU A 99 0.84 25.11 -10.54
CA LEU A 99 0.87 24.82 -9.11
C LEU A 99 -0.28 25.60 -8.46
N ARG A 100 -1.31 24.88 -8.00
CA ARG A 100 -2.39 25.46 -7.23
C ARG A 100 -1.77 25.89 -5.91
N ALA A 101 -1.50 27.19 -5.76
CA ALA A 101 -1.06 27.73 -4.49
C ALA A 101 -2.20 27.56 -3.49
N SER A 102 -2.11 26.56 -2.61
CA SER A 102 -2.98 26.49 -1.45
C SER A 102 -2.78 27.76 -0.62
N ALA A 103 -3.87 28.27 -0.03
CA ALA A 103 -3.80 29.40 0.89
C ALA A 103 -3.32 29.00 2.29
N GLU A 104 -3.10 27.70 2.54
CA GLU A 104 -2.63 27.19 3.83
C GLU A 104 -1.24 27.75 4.20
N PRO A 105 -1.09 28.41 5.37
CA PRO A 105 0.17 29.00 5.80
C PRO A 105 1.33 28.00 5.94
N LEU A 106 1.03 26.73 6.25
CA LEU A 106 2.06 25.71 6.50
C LEU A 106 2.34 24.81 5.28
N ILE A 107 1.65 24.98 4.14
CA ILE A 107 1.81 24.14 2.93
C ILE A 107 3.26 24.01 2.46
N GLY A 108 4.08 25.05 2.66
CA GLY A 108 5.49 25.04 2.29
C GLY A 108 6.36 24.08 3.12
N LEU A 109 5.87 23.62 4.26
CA LEU A 109 6.49 22.59 5.10
C LEU A 109 5.97 21.19 4.78
N GLU A 110 4.88 21.07 4.00
CA GLU A 110 4.15 19.82 3.75
C GLU A 110 4.74 19.00 2.59
N TYR A 111 6.06 18.82 2.60
CA TYR A 111 6.81 18.17 1.52
C TYR A 111 6.27 16.77 1.16
N TRP A 112 5.65 16.06 2.14
CA TRP A 112 5.10 14.73 1.94
C TRP A 112 3.99 14.69 0.91
N ARG A 113 3.21 15.78 0.79
CA ARG A 113 2.10 15.87 -0.16
C ARG A 113 2.61 15.73 -1.59
N THR A 114 3.72 16.37 -1.90
CA THR A 114 4.38 16.26 -3.20
C THR A 114 5.00 14.87 -3.39
N LEU A 115 5.67 14.32 -2.37
CA LEU A 115 6.31 12.98 -2.46
C LEU A 115 5.29 11.87 -2.75
N VAL A 116 4.11 11.90 -2.12
CA VAL A 116 3.06 10.88 -2.35
C VAL A 116 2.16 11.21 -3.54
N GLY A 117 2.42 12.34 -4.22
CA GLY A 117 1.68 12.81 -5.39
C GLY A 117 0.27 13.34 -5.09
N ALA A 118 -0.01 13.77 -3.85
CA ALA A 118 -1.28 14.39 -3.47
C ALA A 118 -1.49 15.75 -4.18
N ASP A 119 -0.41 16.48 -4.47
CA ASP A 119 -0.50 17.77 -5.18
C ASP A 119 -0.57 17.61 -6.72
N ALA A 120 -0.25 16.41 -7.22
CA ALA A 120 -0.33 16.05 -8.64
C ALA A 120 -1.67 15.41 -9.04
N ALA A 121 -2.61 15.29 -8.11
CA ALA A 121 -3.92 14.69 -8.34
C ALA A 121 -5.02 15.55 -7.68
N THR A 122 -6.23 15.52 -8.26
CA THR A 122 -7.38 16.19 -7.66
C THR A 122 -8.14 15.23 -6.74
N ALA A 123 -8.32 15.63 -5.49
CA ALA A 123 -9.10 14.87 -4.53
C ALA A 123 -10.55 14.73 -5.01
N PRO A 124 -11.16 13.53 -4.98
CA PRO A 124 -12.59 13.41 -5.20
C PRO A 124 -13.35 14.15 -4.09
N GLY A 125 -14.66 14.35 -4.30
CA GLY A 125 -15.54 14.83 -3.22
C GLY A 125 -15.66 13.79 -2.09
N PRO A 126 -16.37 14.12 -0.99
CA PRO A 126 -16.52 13.22 0.15
C PRO A 126 -17.00 11.83 -0.28
N GLY A 127 -16.36 10.78 0.24
CA GLY A 127 -16.64 9.42 -0.16
C GLY A 127 -16.35 8.39 0.93
N LYS A 128 -15.40 7.49 0.67
CA LYS A 128 -15.00 6.45 1.62
C LYS A 128 -14.48 7.10 2.91
N PRO A 129 -15.03 6.75 4.09
CA PRO A 129 -14.60 7.36 5.33
C PRO A 129 -13.20 6.95 5.76
N ILE A 130 -12.53 7.85 6.47
CA ILE A 130 -11.36 7.57 7.30
C ILE A 130 -11.87 7.53 8.75
N THR A 131 -11.64 6.44 9.46
CA THR A 131 -11.91 6.34 10.90
C THR A 131 -10.60 6.34 11.65
N VAL A 132 -10.31 7.42 12.36
CA VAL A 132 -9.16 7.55 13.25
C VAL A 132 -9.54 6.97 14.60
N VAL A 133 -8.85 5.90 15.00
CA VAL A 133 -8.93 5.32 16.34
C VAL A 133 -7.67 5.78 17.06
N ASP A 134 -7.79 6.70 18.02
CA ASP A 134 -6.64 7.36 18.66
C ASP A 134 -7.07 8.06 19.96
N THR A 135 -6.26 8.98 20.51
CA THR A 135 -6.51 9.73 21.76
C THR A 135 -7.62 10.80 21.65
N GLY A 136 -8.40 10.76 20.57
CA GLY A 136 -9.50 11.69 20.31
C GLY A 136 -9.12 12.89 19.44
N LEU A 137 -10.15 13.69 19.13
CA LEU A 137 -10.05 14.84 18.22
C LEU A 137 -10.55 16.12 18.90
N ASP A 138 -9.70 17.14 18.97
CA ASP A 138 -10.09 18.48 19.41
C ASP A 138 -10.88 19.18 18.30
N VAL A 139 -12.20 19.00 18.33
CA VAL A 139 -13.12 19.66 17.39
C VAL A 139 -13.31 21.15 17.67
N THR A 140 -12.74 21.68 18.76
CA THR A 140 -12.74 23.11 19.06
C THR A 140 -11.53 23.82 18.45
N HIS A 141 -10.50 23.06 18.06
CA HIS A 141 -9.36 23.56 17.32
C HIS A 141 -9.80 24.21 16.00
N GLU A 142 -9.21 25.35 15.64
CA GLU A 142 -9.65 26.15 14.48
C GLU A 142 -9.56 25.40 13.14
N GLU A 143 -8.61 24.48 13.01
CA GLU A 143 -8.47 23.57 11.86
C GLU A 143 -9.70 22.66 11.65
N PHE A 144 -10.35 22.25 12.75
CA PHE A 144 -11.47 21.32 12.74
C PHE A 144 -12.81 21.96 13.07
N ALA A 145 -12.80 23.17 13.64
CA ALA A 145 -13.99 23.93 14.00
C ALA A 145 -14.80 24.22 12.73
N GLY A 146 -15.95 23.57 12.61
CA GLY A 146 -16.81 23.72 11.43
C GLY A 146 -16.36 22.93 10.19
N ARG A 147 -15.34 22.07 10.30
CA ARG A 147 -14.96 21.15 9.22
C ARG A 147 -16.18 20.29 8.84
N PRO A 148 -16.60 20.26 7.56
CA PRO A 148 -17.71 19.44 7.12
C PRO A 148 -17.35 17.95 7.18
N ASN A 149 -18.36 17.08 7.26
CA ASN A 149 -18.19 15.63 7.23
C ASN A 149 -17.29 15.04 8.34
N THR A 150 -17.27 15.68 9.51
CA THR A 150 -16.62 15.16 10.72
C THR A 150 -17.66 14.50 11.62
N PHE A 151 -17.42 13.25 12.01
CA PHE A 151 -18.35 12.43 12.80
C PHE A 151 -17.65 11.84 14.02
N LEU A 152 -18.08 12.24 15.22
CA LEU A 152 -17.54 11.69 16.47
C LEU A 152 -18.29 10.41 16.82
N LEU A 153 -17.57 9.30 16.94
CA LEU A 153 -18.11 7.97 17.26
C LEU A 153 -18.00 7.71 18.77
N GLY A 154 -18.71 8.54 19.53
CA GLY A 154 -18.64 8.57 20.99
C GLY A 154 -18.13 9.92 21.52
N PRO A 155 -18.05 10.08 22.86
CA PRO A 155 -17.42 11.24 23.47
C PRO A 155 -15.95 11.38 23.05
N GLN A 156 -15.44 12.61 23.09
CA GLN A 156 -14.02 12.91 22.94
C GLN A 156 -13.58 13.55 24.25
N ASN A 157 -12.91 12.79 25.11
CA ASN A 157 -12.59 13.17 26.48
C ASN A 157 -11.11 13.57 26.60
N LEU A 158 -10.71 14.54 25.78
CA LEU A 158 -9.36 15.08 25.81
C LEU A 158 -9.07 15.68 27.19
N THR A 159 -7.92 15.31 27.73
CA THR A 159 -7.34 15.88 28.95
C THR A 159 -6.13 16.74 28.59
N ASP A 160 -5.62 17.52 29.55
CA ASP A 160 -4.37 18.27 29.36
C ASP A 160 -3.12 17.37 29.46
N SER A 161 -3.27 16.05 29.23
CA SER A 161 -2.16 15.09 29.17
C SER A 161 -1.34 15.31 27.91
N ASP A 162 -0.02 15.17 28.02
CA ASP A 162 0.91 15.29 26.90
C ASP A 162 0.68 14.24 25.80
N ASP A 163 -0.14 13.21 26.01
CA ASP A 163 -0.47 12.18 25.00
C ASP A 163 -1.76 12.50 24.21
N ASP A 164 -2.62 13.38 24.72
CA ASP A 164 -3.96 13.63 24.15
C ASP A 164 -3.92 14.59 22.94
N PHE A 165 -2.75 15.07 22.54
CA PHE A 165 -2.59 15.79 21.27
C PHE A 165 -2.64 14.87 20.05
N HIS A 166 -2.28 13.60 20.23
CA HIS A 166 -1.86 12.71 19.15
C HIS A 166 -2.98 12.46 18.13
N GLY A 167 -4.21 12.17 18.57
CA GLY A 167 -5.33 11.93 17.68
C GLY A 167 -5.73 13.15 16.83
N SER A 168 -5.58 14.37 17.37
CA SER A 168 -5.80 15.62 16.61
C SER A 168 -4.71 15.81 15.55
N ALA A 169 -3.45 15.55 15.91
CA ALA A 169 -2.31 15.63 15.00
C ALA A 169 -2.46 14.66 13.83
N VAL A 170 -2.72 13.39 14.12
CA VAL A 170 -2.93 12.32 13.13
C VAL A 170 -4.12 12.64 12.21
N SER A 171 -5.24 13.11 12.79
CA SER A 171 -6.41 13.53 12.01
C SER A 171 -6.11 14.68 11.05
N SER A 172 -5.23 15.60 11.44
CA SER A 172 -4.87 16.77 10.62
C SER A 172 -4.06 16.35 9.40
N VAL A 173 -3.07 15.47 9.59
CA VAL A 173 -2.25 14.90 8.50
C VAL A 173 -3.12 14.14 7.50
N ALA A 174 -4.11 13.38 7.98
CA ALA A 174 -5.01 12.63 7.10
C ALA A 174 -5.98 13.55 6.32
N ALA A 175 -6.59 14.53 6.99
CA ALA A 175 -7.85 15.12 6.51
C ALA A 175 -8.12 16.57 6.92
N ALA A 176 -7.12 17.37 7.35
CA ALA A 176 -7.31 18.81 7.55
C ALA A 176 -7.85 19.48 6.27
N PRO A 177 -8.87 20.36 6.38
CA PRO A 177 -9.54 20.95 5.23
C PRO A 177 -8.70 22.06 4.57
N GLU A 178 -9.05 22.43 3.35
CA GLU A 178 -8.52 23.66 2.71
C GLU A 178 -9.34 24.85 3.24
N ASN A 179 -8.84 25.54 4.27
CA ASN A 179 -9.53 26.63 5.01
C ASN A 179 -8.69 27.91 5.19
N GLY A 180 -7.40 27.90 4.85
CA GLY A 180 -6.45 29.00 4.95
C GLY A 180 -5.90 29.27 6.35
N LEU A 181 -5.95 28.32 7.29
CA LEU A 181 -5.55 28.50 8.69
C LEU A 181 -4.22 27.84 9.03
N GLY A 182 -3.94 26.64 8.52
CA GLY A 182 -2.83 25.84 9.01
C GLY A 182 -2.29 24.82 8.01
N VAL A 183 -2.64 23.55 8.24
CA VAL A 183 -2.13 22.39 7.49
C VAL A 183 -3.17 21.88 6.49
N LEU A 184 -2.72 21.24 5.41
CA LEU A 184 -3.58 20.61 4.41
C LEU A 184 -3.43 19.09 4.45
N GLY A 185 -4.44 18.40 4.97
CA GLY A 185 -4.45 16.95 5.06
C GLY A 185 -4.39 16.27 3.69
N VAL A 186 -3.92 15.03 3.63
CA VAL A 186 -3.80 14.28 2.37
C VAL A 186 -5.13 14.20 1.63
N TYR A 187 -6.25 14.02 2.34
CA TYR A 187 -7.59 14.03 1.75
C TYR A 187 -8.50 15.06 2.45
N PRO A 188 -8.43 16.35 2.07
CA PRO A 188 -9.09 17.45 2.79
C PRO A 188 -10.61 17.30 2.90
N GLN A 189 -11.24 16.74 1.85
CA GLN A 189 -12.69 16.54 1.76
C GLN A 189 -13.17 15.19 2.33
N ALA A 190 -12.30 14.42 2.98
CA ALA A 190 -12.66 13.10 3.51
C ALA A 190 -13.85 13.17 4.48
N VAL A 191 -14.66 12.11 4.49
CA VAL A 191 -15.53 11.83 5.63
C VAL A 191 -14.62 11.36 6.77
N LEU A 192 -14.42 12.22 7.78
CA LEU A 192 -13.56 11.94 8.93
C LEU A 192 -14.41 11.43 10.08
N ARG A 193 -14.06 10.27 10.62
CA ARG A 193 -14.62 9.73 11.86
C ARG A 193 -13.51 9.68 12.90
N SER A 194 -13.85 10.03 14.14
CA SER A 194 -12.93 9.92 15.27
C SER A 194 -13.54 9.02 16.34
N VAL A 195 -12.74 8.09 16.85
CA VAL A 195 -13.05 7.29 18.04
C VAL A 195 -11.95 7.54 19.05
N ASP A 196 -12.32 8.07 20.21
CA ASP A 196 -11.39 8.28 21.33
C ASP A 196 -11.27 6.96 22.12
N VAL A 197 -10.04 6.47 22.26
CA VAL A 197 -9.73 5.25 23.03
C VAL A 197 -9.43 5.52 24.50
N GLY A 198 -9.29 6.78 24.91
CA GLY A 198 -8.73 7.17 26.19
C GLY A 198 -7.36 6.54 26.39
N ASP A 199 -7.19 5.81 27.50
CA ASP A 199 -5.99 5.00 27.70
C ASP A 199 -5.87 3.94 26.60
N LEU A 200 -4.71 3.88 25.96
CA LEU A 200 -4.42 2.93 24.87
C LEU A 200 -4.24 1.50 25.41
N THR A 201 -5.36 0.87 25.77
CA THR A 201 -5.45 -0.53 26.22
C THR A 201 -6.08 -1.41 25.15
N VAL A 202 -5.75 -2.71 25.15
CA VAL A 202 -6.36 -3.69 24.23
C VAL A 202 -7.88 -3.68 24.34
N ALA A 203 -8.44 -3.52 25.55
CA ALA A 203 -9.89 -3.51 25.75
C ALA A 203 -10.55 -2.28 25.09
N ASN A 204 -9.95 -1.09 25.27
CA ASN A 204 -10.47 0.14 24.68
C ASN A 204 -10.34 0.13 23.16
N VAL A 205 -9.22 -0.35 22.62
CA VAL A 205 -9.04 -0.50 21.16
C VAL A 205 -10.06 -1.47 20.56
N ILE A 206 -10.33 -2.62 21.21
CA ILE A 206 -11.37 -3.55 20.74
C ILE A 206 -12.76 -2.88 20.76
N ALA A 207 -13.08 -2.12 21.80
CA ALA A 207 -14.34 -1.38 21.88
C ALA A 207 -14.44 -0.33 20.76
N ALA A 208 -13.36 0.42 20.51
CA ALA A 208 -13.29 1.44 19.48
C ALA A 208 -13.39 0.87 18.06
N LEU A 209 -12.73 -0.26 17.78
CA LEU A 209 -12.92 -1.01 16.52
C LEU A 209 -14.37 -1.48 16.37
N GLY A 210 -15.03 -1.84 17.47
CA GLY A 210 -16.46 -2.13 17.52
C GLY A 210 -17.32 -0.93 17.08
N GLU A 211 -17.03 0.27 17.57
CA GLU A 211 -17.69 1.51 17.11
C GLU A 211 -17.45 1.78 15.63
N ALA A 212 -16.20 1.67 15.18
CA ALA A 212 -15.81 1.87 13.79
C ALA A 212 -16.58 0.91 12.85
N MET A 213 -16.64 -0.38 13.18
CA MET A 213 -17.39 -1.38 12.42
C MET A 213 -18.91 -1.09 12.41
N ARG A 214 -19.48 -0.63 13.54
CA ARG A 214 -20.90 -0.25 13.60
C ARG A 214 -21.23 0.96 12.74
N ALA A 215 -20.31 1.91 12.61
CA ALA A 215 -20.44 3.04 11.69
C ALA A 215 -20.32 2.62 10.21
N GLY A 216 -19.89 1.38 9.93
CA GLY A 216 -19.77 0.79 8.61
C GLY A 216 -18.37 0.94 8.00
N PRO A 217 -18.10 0.25 6.87
CA PRO A 217 -16.77 0.12 6.29
C PRO A 217 -16.05 1.45 6.06
N SER A 218 -14.77 1.49 6.44
CA SER A 218 -13.91 2.67 6.33
C SER A 218 -12.43 2.27 6.21
N VAL A 219 -11.57 3.24 5.96
CA VAL A 219 -10.13 3.08 6.20
C VAL A 219 -9.88 3.42 7.66
N ILE A 220 -9.50 2.43 8.47
CA ILE A 220 -9.29 2.57 9.91
C ILE A 220 -7.79 2.84 10.15
N ASN A 221 -7.47 4.05 10.62
CA ASN A 221 -6.12 4.45 10.98
C ASN A 221 -5.84 4.09 12.45
N MET A 222 -4.72 3.40 12.69
CA MET A 222 -4.24 3.02 14.02
C MET A 222 -2.76 3.41 14.14
N SER A 223 -2.51 4.64 14.59
CA SER A 223 -1.16 5.23 14.68
C SER A 223 -0.44 4.83 15.97
N PHE A 224 -0.53 3.55 16.36
CA PHE A 224 -0.01 3.04 17.62
C PHE A 224 0.38 1.57 17.53
N GLY A 225 1.09 1.07 18.55
CA GLY A 225 1.42 -0.35 18.73
C GLY A 225 1.00 -0.87 20.11
N LEU A 226 0.68 -2.16 20.19
CA LEU A 226 0.26 -2.87 21.39
C LEU A 226 0.88 -4.27 21.46
N PRO A 227 0.94 -4.90 22.65
CA PRO A 227 1.28 -6.31 22.76
C PRO A 227 0.27 -7.20 22.01
N TYR A 228 0.77 -8.30 21.43
CA TYR A 228 -0.10 -9.25 20.75
C TYR A 228 -1.11 -9.89 21.69
N THR A 229 -2.37 -9.88 21.26
CA THR A 229 -3.42 -10.70 21.83
C THR A 229 -4.27 -11.28 20.70
N ARG A 230 -4.75 -12.50 20.91
CA ARG A 230 -5.65 -13.16 19.97
C ARG A 230 -6.96 -12.40 19.77
N LEU A 231 -7.49 -11.76 20.83
CA LEU A 231 -8.74 -11.02 20.74
C LEU A 231 -8.61 -9.76 19.87
N LEU A 232 -7.45 -9.10 19.89
CA LEU A 232 -7.18 -7.96 19.01
C LEU A 232 -7.08 -8.41 17.55
N GLU A 233 -6.31 -9.46 17.26
CA GLU A 233 -6.22 -10.07 15.92
C GLU A 233 -7.61 -10.45 15.38
N ASP A 234 -8.42 -11.14 16.19
CA ASP A 234 -9.78 -11.57 15.81
C ASP A 234 -10.70 -10.38 15.49
N THR A 235 -10.54 -9.28 16.23
CA THR A 235 -11.32 -8.05 16.02
C THR A 235 -10.91 -7.35 14.72
N LEU A 236 -9.61 -7.28 14.43
CA LEU A 236 -9.07 -6.71 13.20
C LEU A 236 -9.48 -7.52 11.97
N LEU A 237 -9.32 -8.85 12.02
CA LEU A 237 -9.79 -9.74 10.94
C LEU A 237 -11.31 -9.62 10.71
N THR A 238 -12.09 -9.34 11.77
CA THR A 238 -13.52 -9.06 11.63
C THR A 238 -13.78 -7.71 10.96
N ALA A 239 -13.02 -6.66 11.28
CA ALA A 239 -13.11 -5.37 10.62
C ALA A 239 -12.75 -5.48 9.12
N PHE A 240 -11.71 -6.25 8.79
CA PHE A 240 -11.33 -6.51 7.40
C PHE A 240 -12.39 -7.32 6.65
N ARG A 241 -12.89 -8.43 7.23
CA ARG A 241 -13.96 -9.27 6.64
C ARG A 241 -15.25 -8.48 6.40
N THR A 242 -15.55 -7.50 7.25
CA THR A 242 -16.74 -6.65 7.10
C THR A 242 -16.53 -5.50 6.12
N GLY A 243 -15.35 -5.42 5.50
CA GLY A 243 -15.06 -4.57 4.35
C GLY A 243 -14.24 -3.33 4.69
N SER A 244 -13.69 -3.19 5.90
CA SER A 244 -12.78 -2.08 6.21
C SER A 244 -11.36 -2.38 5.71
N ILE A 245 -10.57 -1.33 5.51
CA ILE A 245 -9.12 -1.43 5.30
C ILE A 245 -8.46 -0.96 6.58
N LEU A 246 -7.49 -1.72 7.07
CA LEU A 246 -6.78 -1.43 8.30
C LEU A 246 -5.43 -0.82 7.93
N VAL A 247 -5.06 0.30 8.53
CA VAL A 247 -3.78 0.97 8.31
C VAL A 247 -3.13 1.21 9.67
N ALA A 248 -1.89 0.77 9.83
CA ALA A 248 -1.19 0.84 11.11
C ALA A 248 0.25 1.35 10.97
N ALA A 249 0.73 2.02 12.01
CA ALA A 249 2.14 2.37 12.13
C ALA A 249 3.00 1.11 12.37
N SER A 250 4.20 1.04 11.78
CA SER A 250 5.11 -0.10 11.96
C SER A 250 5.86 -0.10 13.31
N GLY A 251 5.94 1.06 13.98
CA GLY A 251 6.65 1.26 15.25
C GLY A 251 7.86 2.19 15.14
N ASN A 252 8.33 2.71 16.27
CA ASN A 252 9.42 3.69 16.38
C ASN A 252 10.63 3.17 17.18
N GLU A 253 10.64 1.88 17.50
CA GLU A 253 11.55 1.25 18.48
C GLU A 253 12.71 0.50 17.80
N ARG A 254 13.03 0.82 16.55
CA ARG A 254 14.10 0.15 15.78
C ARG A 254 15.43 0.11 16.53
N GLN A 255 15.79 1.23 17.15
CA GLN A 255 17.05 1.38 17.89
C GLN A 255 17.08 0.53 19.17
N GLU A 256 15.90 0.25 19.73
CA GLU A 256 15.70 -0.61 20.90
C GLU A 256 15.68 -2.10 20.53
N ARG A 257 15.66 -2.40 19.21
CA ARG A 257 15.54 -3.76 18.65
C ARG A 257 14.24 -4.46 19.06
N THR A 258 13.21 -3.67 19.34
CA THR A 258 11.87 -4.18 19.61
C THR A 258 11.23 -4.56 18.27
N PRO A 259 10.69 -5.78 18.13
CA PRO A 259 9.98 -6.17 16.92
C PRO A 259 8.66 -5.39 16.78
N ALA A 260 8.17 -5.26 15.55
CA ALA A 260 6.86 -4.67 15.30
C ALA A 260 5.77 -5.40 16.10
N GLY A 261 4.89 -4.64 16.74
CA GLY A 261 3.74 -5.14 17.49
C GLY A 261 2.43 -4.91 16.73
N PRO A 262 1.33 -5.61 17.09
CA PRO A 262 0.02 -5.33 16.54
C PRO A 262 -0.44 -3.88 16.78
N PRO A 263 -1.27 -3.30 15.90
CA PRO A 263 -1.80 -3.91 14.68
C PRO A 263 -0.76 -4.05 13.55
N GLY A 264 0.30 -3.23 13.51
CA GLY A 264 1.29 -3.19 12.42
C GLY A 264 2.23 -4.40 12.28
N SER A 265 1.91 -5.52 12.91
CA SER A 265 2.63 -6.79 12.74
C SER A 265 1.71 -7.93 12.31
N LEU A 266 0.44 -7.64 12.05
CA LEU A 266 -0.58 -8.62 11.71
C LEU A 266 -0.88 -8.58 10.21
N PRO A 267 -1.16 -9.74 9.60
CA PRO A 267 -1.64 -9.79 8.23
C PRO A 267 -2.99 -9.07 8.10
N HIS A 268 -3.34 -8.68 6.87
CA HIS A 268 -4.55 -7.92 6.54
C HIS A 268 -4.57 -6.50 7.14
N VAL A 269 -3.39 -5.97 7.49
CA VAL A 269 -3.19 -4.60 7.97
C VAL A 269 -2.12 -3.94 7.13
N LEU A 270 -2.47 -2.85 6.42
CA LEU A 270 -1.50 -2.03 5.69
C LEU A 270 -0.55 -1.39 6.70
N THR A 271 0.62 -2.00 6.86
CA THR A 271 1.62 -1.58 7.84
C THR A 271 2.54 -0.55 7.20
N VAL A 272 2.65 0.60 7.85
CA VAL A 272 3.28 1.79 7.29
C VAL A 272 4.57 2.14 8.02
N ALA A 273 5.69 2.04 7.30
CA ALA A 273 6.98 2.55 7.74
C ALA A 273 7.14 4.05 7.46
N ALA A 274 8.15 4.67 8.10
CA ALA A 274 8.44 6.10 7.97
C ALA A 274 9.67 6.34 7.09
N THR A 275 9.57 7.31 6.18
CA THR A 275 10.70 7.87 5.43
C THR A 275 10.95 9.34 5.75
N GLY A 276 12.14 9.83 5.41
CA GLY A 276 12.49 11.25 5.39
C GLY A 276 12.20 11.93 4.05
N GLN A 277 12.62 13.20 3.96
CA GLN A 277 12.43 14.07 2.79
C GLN A 277 13.12 13.58 1.51
N ARG A 278 14.10 12.68 1.61
CA ARG A 278 14.83 12.10 0.47
C ARG A 278 14.41 10.64 0.21
N ASN A 279 13.24 10.23 0.71
CA ASN A 279 12.76 8.86 0.68
C ASN A 279 13.69 7.85 1.36
N GLU A 280 14.58 8.31 2.25
CA GLU A 280 15.40 7.44 3.07
C GLU A 280 14.57 6.83 4.21
N PRO A 281 14.75 5.55 4.56
CA PRO A 281 14.13 5.00 5.75
C PRO A 281 14.49 5.79 7.01
N ALA A 282 13.51 6.15 7.82
CA ALA A 282 13.74 6.87 9.06
C ALA A 282 14.45 5.96 10.08
N SER A 283 15.45 6.49 10.79
CA SER A 283 16.30 5.69 11.67
C SER A 283 15.57 5.04 12.86
N PHE A 284 14.40 5.58 13.21
CA PHE A 284 13.53 5.04 14.27
C PHE A 284 12.52 4.00 13.73
N SER A 285 12.22 4.00 12.42
CA SER A 285 11.16 3.19 11.84
C SER A 285 11.44 1.70 12.00
N THR A 286 10.57 0.99 12.72
CA THR A 286 10.72 -0.44 12.97
C THR A 286 10.61 -1.21 11.66
N ALA A 287 11.67 -1.94 11.34
CA ALA A 287 11.76 -2.77 10.13
C ALA A 287 11.18 -4.16 10.39
N SER A 288 10.37 -4.66 9.47
CA SER A 288 9.80 -6.00 9.59
C SER A 288 9.40 -6.58 8.23
N LEU A 289 9.18 -7.90 8.18
CA LEU A 289 8.57 -8.51 7.00
C LEU A 289 7.10 -8.11 6.82
N GLY A 290 6.43 -7.63 7.87
CA GLY A 290 5.05 -7.15 7.76
C GLY A 290 4.94 -5.71 7.29
N VAL A 291 6.04 -5.00 6.98
CA VAL A 291 5.95 -3.65 6.39
C VAL A 291 5.45 -3.77 4.96
N ASP A 292 4.33 -3.12 4.65
CA ASP A 292 3.72 -3.15 3.32
C ASP A 292 4.20 -2.02 2.44
N LEU A 293 4.25 -0.81 2.98
CA LEU A 293 4.67 0.38 2.27
C LEU A 293 5.18 1.42 3.27
N ALA A 294 5.79 2.46 2.75
CA ALA A 294 6.22 3.60 3.54
C ALA A 294 5.51 4.89 3.13
N ALA A 295 5.52 5.84 4.05
CA ALA A 295 5.20 7.22 3.76
C ALA A 295 6.11 8.14 4.59
N PRO A 296 6.22 9.43 4.24
CA PRO A 296 6.99 10.37 5.04
C PRO A 296 6.52 10.39 6.50
N GLY A 297 7.47 10.46 7.43
CA GLY A 297 7.19 10.44 8.88
C GLY A 297 8.18 11.26 9.69
N VAL A 298 8.97 12.10 9.04
CA VAL A 298 10.00 12.95 9.64
C VAL A 298 9.65 14.41 9.39
N ASP A 299 9.74 15.27 10.41
CA ASP A 299 9.43 16.70 10.32
C ASP A 299 8.03 16.98 9.74
N ILE A 300 7.01 16.30 10.28
CA ILE A 300 5.61 16.44 9.85
C ILE A 300 4.88 17.48 10.72
N PRO A 301 4.50 18.65 10.18
CA PRO A 301 3.57 19.54 10.86
C PRO A 301 2.16 18.97 11.02
N GLY A 302 1.47 19.43 12.05
CA GLY A 302 0.07 19.08 12.28
C GLY A 302 -0.60 19.99 13.29
N ALA A 303 -1.93 19.98 13.28
CA ALA A 303 -2.76 20.67 14.25
C ALA A 303 -2.78 19.87 15.57
N VAL A 304 -2.52 20.55 16.66
CA VAL A 304 -2.48 20.00 18.02
C VAL A 304 -3.35 20.84 18.94
N PRO A 305 -3.94 20.27 19.99
CA PRO A 305 -4.69 21.05 20.95
C PRO A 305 -3.83 22.15 21.58
N ARG A 306 -4.45 23.28 21.91
CA ARG A 306 -3.71 24.45 22.43
C ARG A 306 -3.08 24.25 23.81
N PHE A 307 -3.51 23.23 24.56
CA PHE A 307 -2.85 22.84 25.80
C PHE A 307 -1.47 22.22 25.55
N PHE A 308 -1.26 21.58 24.39
CA PHE A 308 0.01 20.96 24.00
C PHE A 308 0.96 21.99 23.39
N ASP A 309 0.49 22.76 22.40
CA ASP A 309 1.21 23.93 21.87
C ASP A 309 0.26 25.12 21.77
N SER A 310 0.62 26.23 22.42
CA SER A 310 -0.22 27.43 22.47
C SER A 310 -0.61 28.02 21.11
N SER A 311 0.17 27.72 20.06
CA SER A 311 -0.15 28.13 18.69
C SER A 311 -1.27 27.31 18.05
N GLY A 312 -1.60 26.12 18.59
CA GLY A 312 -2.47 25.13 17.95
C GLY A 312 -1.77 24.25 16.91
N TYR A 313 -0.48 24.46 16.68
CA TYR A 313 0.27 23.75 15.65
C TYR A 313 1.63 23.31 16.18
N TYR A 314 2.06 22.12 15.78
CA TYR A 314 3.42 21.65 16.04
C TYR A 314 4.12 21.41 14.70
N LEU A 315 5.32 21.99 14.54
CA LEU A 315 5.95 22.13 13.22
C LEU A 315 6.86 20.97 12.81
N SER A 316 7.21 20.08 13.74
CA SER A 316 8.08 18.93 13.45
C SER A 316 7.73 17.76 14.36
N MET A 317 6.87 16.87 13.87
CA MET A 317 6.60 15.59 14.51
C MET A 317 7.30 14.46 13.76
N ASN A 318 7.84 13.51 14.51
CA ASN A 318 8.58 12.37 13.98
C ASN A 318 7.94 11.08 14.47
N GLY A 319 7.60 10.17 13.56
CA GLY A 319 7.02 8.87 13.90
C GLY A 319 6.29 8.22 12.74
N THR A 320 6.27 6.88 12.75
CA THR A 320 5.42 6.08 11.86
C THR A 320 3.93 6.36 12.08
N SER A 321 3.57 6.89 13.26
CA SER A 321 2.27 7.44 13.60
C SER A 321 1.80 8.57 12.68
N PHE A 322 2.71 9.29 12.01
CA PHE A 322 2.39 10.34 11.03
C PHE A 322 2.46 9.85 9.58
N SER A 323 3.12 8.71 9.33
CA SER A 323 3.09 8.02 8.04
C SER A 323 1.78 7.27 7.82
N ALA A 324 1.26 6.61 8.87
CA ALA A 324 -0.03 5.90 8.84
C ALA A 324 -1.22 6.79 8.38
N PRO A 325 -1.43 8.03 8.87
CA PRO A 325 -2.52 8.89 8.40
C PRO A 325 -2.36 9.36 6.97
N ILE A 326 -1.12 9.51 6.48
CA ILE A 326 -0.86 9.82 5.06
C ILE A 326 -1.38 8.68 4.17
N VAL A 327 -1.04 7.44 4.51
CA VAL A 327 -1.53 6.26 3.80
C VAL A 327 -3.03 6.10 3.96
N SER A 328 -3.59 6.37 5.14
CA SER A 328 -5.04 6.31 5.38
C SER A 328 -5.81 7.31 4.52
N GLY A 329 -5.33 8.56 4.45
CA GLY A 329 -5.89 9.61 3.60
C GLY A 329 -5.85 9.24 2.12
N ALA A 330 -4.69 8.79 1.64
CA ALA A 330 -4.51 8.36 0.26
C ALA A 330 -5.35 7.13 -0.10
N THR A 331 -5.44 6.14 0.80
CA THR A 331 -6.25 4.94 0.59
C THR A 331 -7.73 5.29 0.46
N ALA A 332 -8.25 6.15 1.33
CA ALA A 332 -9.64 6.61 1.25
C ALA A 332 -9.91 7.46 -0.01
N TRP A 333 -8.95 8.29 -0.42
CA TRP A 333 -8.98 9.03 -1.67
C TRP A 333 -9.09 8.08 -2.86
N VAL A 334 -8.13 7.17 -3.02
CA VAL A 334 -8.06 6.22 -4.14
C VAL A 334 -9.31 5.36 -4.18
N TRP A 335 -9.78 4.88 -3.03
CA TRP A 335 -10.98 4.07 -2.96
C TRP A 335 -12.25 4.85 -3.30
N THR A 336 -12.32 6.14 -2.95
CA THR A 336 -13.41 7.02 -3.38
C THR A 336 -13.39 7.22 -4.91
N ALA A 337 -12.21 7.44 -5.48
CA ALA A 337 -12.03 7.59 -6.92
C ALA A 337 -12.28 6.29 -7.70
N ARG A 338 -12.14 5.12 -7.05
CA ARG A 338 -12.31 3.79 -7.63
C ARG A 338 -13.40 2.98 -6.88
N PRO A 339 -14.68 3.43 -6.90
CA PRO A 339 -15.71 2.91 -6.00
C PRO A 339 -16.17 1.48 -6.30
N THR A 340 -15.79 0.91 -7.44
CA THR A 340 -16.11 -0.48 -7.82
C THR A 340 -15.16 -1.52 -7.22
N LEU A 341 -14.04 -1.07 -6.65
CA LEU A 341 -13.06 -1.94 -5.99
C LEU A 341 -13.51 -2.27 -4.57
N ASP A 342 -13.31 -3.53 -4.18
CA ASP A 342 -13.48 -3.95 -2.78
C ASP A 342 -12.21 -3.71 -1.96
N ASN A 343 -12.28 -3.97 -0.66
CA ASN A 343 -11.17 -3.72 0.27
C ASN A 343 -9.93 -4.56 -0.07
N THR A 344 -10.09 -5.79 -0.55
CA THR A 344 -8.95 -6.65 -0.93
C THR A 344 -8.22 -6.08 -2.14
N GLN A 345 -8.97 -5.58 -3.13
CA GLN A 345 -8.36 -4.95 -4.29
C GLN A 345 -7.67 -3.64 -3.96
N ILE A 346 -8.24 -2.81 -3.08
CA ILE A 346 -7.59 -1.56 -2.68
C ILE A 346 -6.34 -1.86 -1.85
N PHE A 347 -6.40 -2.79 -0.90
CA PHE A 347 -5.26 -3.22 -0.10
C PHE A 347 -4.06 -3.58 -0.99
N GLU A 348 -4.26 -4.51 -1.93
CA GLU A 348 -3.21 -4.93 -2.87
C GLU A 348 -2.80 -3.83 -3.85
N LEU A 349 -3.73 -2.99 -4.28
CA LEU A 349 -3.43 -1.87 -5.17
C LEU A 349 -2.48 -0.89 -4.50
N MET A 350 -2.71 -0.53 -3.23
CA MET A 350 -1.85 0.40 -2.51
C MET A 350 -0.42 -0.15 -2.35
N ARG A 351 -0.30 -1.46 -2.04
CA ARG A 351 0.99 -2.17 -1.95
C ARG A 351 1.73 -2.19 -3.29
N ALA A 352 1.08 -2.74 -4.32
CA ALA A 352 1.70 -3.01 -5.61
C ALA A 352 2.02 -1.76 -6.46
N THR A 353 1.53 -0.58 -6.06
CA THR A 353 1.74 0.68 -6.79
C THR A 353 2.61 1.69 -6.06
N ALA A 354 3.12 1.31 -4.88
CA ALA A 354 4.15 2.06 -4.20
C ALA A 354 5.37 2.26 -5.12
N THR A 355 6.04 3.39 -4.95
CA THR A 355 7.28 3.70 -5.64
C THR A 355 8.40 3.05 -4.88
N ASP A 356 9.01 2.03 -5.48
CA ASP A 356 10.18 1.34 -4.95
C ASP A 356 11.31 2.33 -4.61
N VAL A 357 11.83 2.23 -3.39
CA VAL A 357 12.91 3.06 -2.85
C VAL A 357 13.81 2.20 -1.97
N ALA A 358 14.94 2.74 -1.51
CA ALA A 358 15.94 1.99 -0.75
C ALA A 358 16.52 0.81 -1.56
N ASP A 359 16.27 -0.42 -1.15
CA ASP A 359 16.77 -1.63 -1.83
C ASP A 359 15.77 -2.05 -2.92
N GLU A 360 16.26 -2.48 -4.09
CA GLU A 360 15.39 -2.85 -5.22
C GLU A 360 14.39 -3.96 -4.85
N GLY A 361 13.11 -3.69 -5.09
CA GLY A 361 12.00 -4.58 -4.81
C GLY A 361 11.51 -4.45 -3.38
N PHE A 362 10.99 -5.55 -2.82
CA PHE A 362 10.53 -5.53 -1.44
C PHE A 362 11.71 -5.53 -0.47
N ASP A 363 11.63 -4.66 0.53
CA ASP A 363 12.58 -4.58 1.62
C ASP A 363 11.87 -4.41 2.98
N ARG A 364 12.57 -4.69 4.09
CA ARG A 364 11.96 -4.64 5.44
C ARG A 364 11.81 -3.23 6.01
N ASP A 365 12.43 -2.24 5.37
CA ASP A 365 12.45 -0.85 5.77
C ASP A 365 11.32 -0.05 5.15
N THR A 366 11.00 -0.34 3.89
CA THR A 366 9.96 0.39 3.15
C THR A 366 8.88 -0.47 2.52
N GLY A 367 8.94 -1.80 2.69
CA GLY A 367 7.96 -2.71 2.09
C GLY A 367 8.09 -2.70 0.58
N PHE A 368 7.00 -2.42 -0.13
CA PHE A 368 6.99 -2.19 -1.58
C PHE A 368 7.43 -0.78 -1.99
N GLY A 369 7.80 0.08 -1.04
CA GLY A 369 8.30 1.43 -1.27
C GLY A 369 7.37 2.53 -0.76
N VAL A 370 7.60 3.77 -1.20
CA VAL A 370 6.81 4.94 -0.77
C VAL A 370 5.50 5.01 -1.54
N LEU A 371 4.40 5.19 -0.80
CA LEU A 371 3.05 5.46 -1.33
C LEU A 371 3.05 6.40 -2.55
N SER A 372 2.26 6.07 -3.58
CA SER A 372 2.02 6.94 -4.74
C SER A 372 0.55 6.97 -5.14
N ILE A 373 -0.12 8.10 -4.89
CA ILE A 373 -1.52 8.33 -5.30
C ILE A 373 -1.67 8.25 -6.83
N PRO A 374 -0.81 8.90 -7.65
CA PRO A 374 -0.92 8.81 -9.10
C PRO A 374 -0.79 7.39 -9.64
N ASN A 375 0.15 6.59 -9.12
CA ASN A 375 0.31 5.19 -9.54
C ASN A 375 -0.92 4.35 -9.18
N ALA A 376 -1.44 4.51 -7.97
CA ALA A 376 -2.64 3.79 -7.52
C ALA A 376 -3.90 4.15 -8.34
N LEU A 377 -4.02 5.41 -8.76
CA LEU A 377 -5.13 5.85 -9.63
C LEU A 377 -4.99 5.32 -11.06
N ALA A 378 -3.78 5.26 -11.61
CA ALA A 378 -3.53 4.89 -13.01
C ALA A 378 -3.43 3.36 -13.24
N SER A 379 -3.07 2.59 -12.21
CA SER A 379 -2.79 1.16 -12.36
C SER A 379 -4.04 0.30 -12.52
N GLN A 380 -3.88 -0.82 -13.23
CA GLN A 380 -4.94 -1.82 -13.37
C GLN A 380 -5.34 -2.35 -11.99
N ALA A 381 -6.65 -2.57 -11.80
CA ALA A 381 -7.15 -3.17 -10.57
C ALA A 381 -6.58 -4.59 -10.40
N PRO A 382 -6.04 -4.95 -9.22
CA PRO A 382 -5.65 -6.32 -8.94
C PRO A 382 -6.89 -7.25 -8.95
N PRO A 383 -6.71 -8.57 -9.11
CA PRO A 383 -7.81 -9.54 -8.99
C PRO A 383 -8.52 -9.42 -7.64
N LYS A 384 -9.82 -9.72 -7.61
CA LYS A 384 -10.57 -9.79 -6.36
C LYS A 384 -10.21 -11.06 -5.60
N ASP A 385 -10.04 -10.94 -4.28
CA ASP A 385 -10.01 -12.10 -3.39
C ASP A 385 -11.14 -12.06 -2.34
N PRO A 386 -12.36 -12.46 -2.69
CA PRO A 386 -13.49 -12.40 -1.77
C PRO A 386 -13.45 -13.46 -0.66
N SER A 387 -12.47 -14.38 -0.70
CA SER A 387 -12.33 -15.43 0.31
C SER A 387 -11.77 -14.88 1.61
N GLU A 388 -11.04 -13.77 1.53
CA GLU A 388 -10.25 -13.24 2.63
C GLU A 388 -11.07 -12.66 3.81
N PRO A 389 -10.56 -12.76 5.05
CA PRO A 389 -9.39 -13.57 5.44
C PRO A 389 -9.71 -15.07 5.37
N ASN A 390 -8.78 -15.90 4.89
CA ASN A 390 -8.93 -17.36 4.87
C ASN A 390 -7.68 -18.17 5.25
N ASP A 391 -6.80 -17.60 6.08
CA ASP A 391 -5.56 -18.23 6.55
C ASP A 391 -5.73 -19.44 7.48
N ASP A 392 -6.93 -19.67 8.03
CA ASP A 392 -7.16 -20.75 8.97
C ASP A 392 -8.58 -21.31 8.88
N ILE A 393 -8.75 -22.55 9.34
CA ILE A 393 -10.04 -23.25 9.38
C ILE A 393 -11.10 -22.42 10.13
N ARG A 394 -10.70 -21.70 11.17
CA ARG A 394 -11.61 -20.85 11.94
C ARG A 394 -12.16 -19.68 11.11
N HIS A 395 -11.46 -19.21 10.08
CA HIS A 395 -11.92 -18.12 9.22
C HIS A 395 -13.00 -18.63 8.26
N VAL A 396 -12.91 -19.87 7.80
CA VAL A 396 -13.85 -20.38 6.78
C VAL A 396 -14.99 -21.23 7.32
N ARG A 397 -14.89 -21.78 8.53
CA ARG A 397 -15.94 -22.62 9.14
C ARG A 397 -17.07 -21.81 9.78
N ALA A 398 -18.26 -22.41 9.85
CA ALA A 398 -19.37 -21.83 10.60
C ALA A 398 -19.06 -21.82 12.10
N ARG A 399 -19.41 -20.72 12.79
CA ARG A 399 -19.14 -20.55 14.23
C ARG A 399 -17.65 -20.75 14.55
N GLY A 400 -16.77 -20.37 13.63
CA GLY A 400 -15.35 -20.19 13.87
C GLY A 400 -15.11 -18.79 14.44
N LEU A 401 -14.34 -17.98 13.72
CA LEU A 401 -14.28 -16.54 13.95
C LEU A 401 -15.59 -15.88 13.48
N PHE A 402 -16.08 -16.28 12.30
CA PHE A 402 -17.32 -15.75 11.73
C PHE A 402 -18.52 -16.66 12.01
N ARG A 403 -19.71 -16.02 12.11
CA ARG A 403 -20.98 -16.74 12.36
C ARG A 403 -21.32 -17.70 11.22
N ALA A 404 -21.22 -17.22 9.99
CA ALA A 404 -21.49 -17.99 8.78
C ALA A 404 -20.20 -18.61 8.23
N ALA A 405 -20.31 -19.80 7.64
CA ALA A 405 -19.20 -20.40 6.91
C ALA A 405 -19.04 -19.74 5.54
N VAL A 406 -17.80 -19.67 5.04
CA VAL A 406 -17.52 -19.35 3.63
C VAL A 406 -18.11 -20.45 2.74
N SER A 407 -18.63 -20.09 1.58
CA SER A 407 -19.23 -21.05 0.64
C SER A 407 -18.18 -22.09 0.20
N PRO A 408 -18.49 -23.39 0.24
CA PRO A 408 -17.52 -24.42 -0.11
C PRO A 408 -17.25 -24.41 -1.61
N ILE A 409 -15.99 -24.48 -2.03
CA ILE A 409 -15.60 -24.40 -3.45
C ILE A 409 -16.12 -25.59 -4.28
N THR A 410 -16.46 -26.71 -3.63
CA THR A 410 -17.25 -27.81 -4.22
C THR A 410 -18.44 -28.18 -3.34
N ALA A 411 -19.48 -28.74 -3.94
CA ALA A 411 -20.75 -29.09 -3.29
C ALA A 411 -21.41 -30.27 -4.02
N PRO A 412 -22.49 -30.89 -3.49
CA PRO A 412 -23.18 -31.98 -4.18
C PRO A 412 -23.60 -31.66 -5.63
N ASN A 413 -24.03 -30.42 -5.88
CA ASN A 413 -24.41 -29.91 -7.20
C ASN A 413 -23.24 -29.21 -7.95
N ARG A 414 -22.06 -29.12 -7.34
CA ARG A 414 -20.84 -28.52 -7.93
C ARG A 414 -19.66 -29.48 -7.74
N PRO A 415 -19.56 -30.53 -8.57
CA PRO A 415 -18.56 -31.59 -8.39
C PRO A 415 -17.15 -31.18 -8.83
N ARG A 416 -17.00 -30.06 -9.54
CA ARG A 416 -15.72 -29.54 -10.04
C ARG A 416 -15.67 -28.01 -9.91
N THR A 417 -14.49 -27.48 -9.62
CA THR A 417 -14.15 -26.06 -9.70
C THR A 417 -12.69 -25.89 -10.16
N THR A 418 -12.42 -24.78 -10.83
CA THR A 418 -11.06 -24.35 -11.19
C THR A 418 -10.98 -22.83 -11.09
N PHE A 419 -9.97 -22.29 -10.41
CA PHE A 419 -9.72 -20.85 -10.30
C PHE A 419 -8.22 -20.58 -10.05
N ARG A 420 -7.82 -19.30 -10.15
CA ARG A 420 -6.48 -18.83 -9.80
C ARG A 420 -6.54 -18.06 -8.49
N ALA A 421 -5.48 -18.17 -7.69
CA ALA A 421 -5.28 -17.45 -6.44
C ALA A 421 -3.80 -17.10 -6.28
N ARG A 422 -3.49 -16.28 -5.29
CA ARG A 422 -2.15 -15.79 -4.94
C ARG A 422 -1.87 -16.13 -3.47
N LEU A 423 -0.60 -16.26 -3.12
CA LEU A 423 -0.11 -16.28 -1.76
C LEU A 423 1.04 -15.27 -1.64
N ASP A 424 1.16 -14.68 -0.46
CA ASP A 424 2.19 -13.74 -0.07
C ASP A 424 2.76 -14.17 1.28
N VAL A 425 4.06 -14.45 1.34
CA VAL A 425 4.70 -14.97 2.57
C VAL A 425 4.54 -14.06 3.79
N THR A 426 4.23 -12.77 3.60
CA THR A 426 4.08 -11.80 4.69
C THR A 426 2.64 -11.55 5.08
N GLU A 427 1.73 -11.46 4.10
CA GLU A 427 0.33 -11.08 4.33
C GLU A 427 -0.67 -12.25 4.25
N ASP A 428 -0.42 -13.20 3.36
CA ASP A 428 -1.36 -14.30 3.07
C ASP A 428 -0.56 -15.57 2.73
N PRO A 429 0.05 -16.22 3.74
CA PRO A 429 0.89 -17.39 3.50
C PRO A 429 0.09 -18.68 3.30
N GLU A 430 -1.21 -18.69 3.62
CA GLU A 430 -2.04 -19.89 3.76
C GLU A 430 -3.46 -19.63 3.21
N ASP A 431 -3.93 -20.48 2.32
CA ASP A 431 -5.22 -20.34 1.66
C ASP A 431 -6.14 -21.53 2.02
N VAL A 432 -7.07 -21.34 2.96
CA VAL A 432 -7.93 -22.42 3.45
C VAL A 432 -9.32 -22.41 2.79
N TYR A 433 -9.64 -23.48 2.04
CA TYR A 433 -10.92 -23.66 1.36
C TYR A 433 -11.76 -24.80 1.92
N ARG A 434 -13.09 -24.63 1.91
CA ARG A 434 -14.03 -25.72 2.22
C ARG A 434 -14.32 -26.57 0.98
N VAL A 435 -14.11 -27.89 1.07
CA VAL A 435 -14.29 -28.84 -0.05
C VAL A 435 -15.26 -29.95 0.33
N TYR A 436 -16.23 -30.24 -0.52
CA TYR A 436 -17.16 -31.37 -0.32
C TYR A 436 -16.58 -32.68 -0.86
N VAL A 437 -16.63 -33.74 -0.05
CA VAL A 437 -16.18 -35.11 -0.40
C VAL A 437 -17.39 -36.05 -0.44
N PRO A 438 -17.94 -36.37 -1.63
CA PRO A 438 -19.18 -37.15 -1.75
C PRO A 438 -19.03 -38.61 -1.27
N PRO A 439 -20.12 -39.26 -0.83
CA PRO A 439 -20.07 -40.64 -0.33
C PRO A 439 -19.60 -41.61 -1.42
N GLY A 440 -18.69 -42.51 -1.04
CA GLY A 440 -18.14 -43.52 -1.96
C GLY A 440 -17.33 -42.96 -3.14
N ARG A 441 -16.98 -41.66 -3.14
CA ARG A 441 -16.20 -41.03 -4.21
C ARG A 441 -14.80 -40.61 -3.74
N THR A 442 -13.95 -40.31 -4.71
CA THR A 442 -12.65 -39.70 -4.48
C THR A 442 -12.68 -38.27 -4.99
N VAL A 443 -12.20 -37.33 -4.18
CA VAL A 443 -11.93 -35.96 -4.63
C VAL A 443 -10.45 -35.85 -4.96
N ARG A 444 -10.14 -35.41 -6.18
CA ARG A 444 -8.78 -35.09 -6.62
C ARG A 444 -8.59 -33.58 -6.57
N ILE A 445 -7.49 -33.16 -5.99
CA ILE A 445 -7.08 -31.76 -5.88
C ILE A 445 -5.75 -31.64 -6.60
N THR A 446 -5.61 -30.59 -7.40
CA THR A 446 -4.37 -30.25 -8.08
C THR A 446 -4.14 -28.76 -7.97
N ALA A 447 -3.07 -28.36 -7.28
CA ALA A 447 -2.56 -27.00 -7.35
C ALA A 447 -1.42 -26.99 -8.38
N THR A 448 -1.53 -26.12 -9.37
CA THR A 448 -0.49 -25.91 -10.38
C THR A 448 0.18 -24.58 -10.06
N PRO A 449 1.36 -24.58 -9.43
CA PRO A 449 2.05 -23.36 -9.05
C PRO A 449 2.79 -22.70 -10.22
N ASP A 450 2.85 -21.37 -10.19
CA ASP A 450 3.88 -20.59 -10.88
C ASP A 450 5.18 -20.55 -10.02
N THR A 451 5.04 -20.63 -8.69
CA THR A 451 6.10 -20.71 -7.67
C THR A 451 5.71 -21.68 -6.55
N ASP A 452 6.68 -22.31 -5.89
CA ASP A 452 6.53 -23.38 -4.89
C ASP A 452 5.38 -23.15 -3.89
N VAL A 453 4.38 -24.03 -3.92
CA VAL A 453 3.28 -24.10 -2.95
C VAL A 453 3.10 -25.55 -2.55
N ASP A 454 2.71 -25.76 -1.30
CA ASP A 454 2.35 -27.06 -0.77
C ASP A 454 0.83 -27.18 -0.63
N VAL A 455 0.34 -28.42 -0.51
CA VAL A 455 -1.08 -28.69 -0.32
C VAL A 455 -1.32 -29.68 0.81
N GLU A 456 -2.21 -29.32 1.72
CA GLU A 456 -2.73 -30.18 2.78
C GLU A 456 -4.26 -30.32 2.70
N VAL A 457 -4.79 -31.44 3.20
CA VAL A 457 -6.23 -31.63 3.37
C VAL A 457 -6.52 -32.12 4.77
N TRP A 458 -7.40 -31.39 5.45
CA TRP A 458 -7.72 -31.56 6.86
C TRP A 458 -9.15 -32.06 7.07
N LYS A 459 -9.35 -32.84 8.14
CA LYS A 459 -10.67 -33.32 8.57
C LYS A 459 -11.61 -32.16 8.93
N ALA A 460 -12.91 -32.41 8.80
CA ALA A 460 -13.97 -31.51 9.29
C ALA A 460 -13.83 -31.13 10.78
N SER A 461 -13.23 -32.04 11.57
CA SER A 461 -13.01 -31.89 13.02
C SER A 461 -11.77 -31.06 13.38
N ALA A 462 -10.92 -30.73 12.40
CA ALA A 462 -9.73 -29.93 12.66
C ALA A 462 -10.15 -28.52 13.13
N SER A 463 -9.47 -28.01 14.15
CA SER A 463 -9.71 -26.67 14.66
C SER A 463 -8.91 -25.60 13.93
N SER A 464 -7.77 -25.99 13.35
CA SER A 464 -6.83 -25.11 12.66
C SER A 464 -5.93 -25.92 11.72
N VAL A 465 -5.37 -25.28 10.68
CA VAL A 465 -4.27 -25.81 9.86
C VAL A 465 -2.92 -25.74 10.58
N PHE A 466 -2.81 -24.90 11.62
CA PHE A 466 -1.59 -24.75 12.40
C PHE A 466 -1.39 -25.84 13.47
N LEU A 467 -2.20 -26.90 13.47
CA LEU A 467 -2.03 -28.02 14.39
C LEU A 467 -0.65 -28.67 14.21
N ARG A 468 -0.07 -29.13 15.33
CA ARG A 468 1.27 -29.78 15.36
C ARG A 468 1.22 -31.14 16.07
N GLY A 469 2.28 -31.93 15.88
CA GLY A 469 2.46 -33.22 16.55
C GLY A 469 1.30 -34.19 16.37
N SER A 470 0.88 -34.85 17.45
CA SER A 470 -0.19 -35.86 17.40
C SER A 470 -1.54 -35.30 16.95
N ALA A 471 -1.82 -34.02 17.21
CA ALA A 471 -3.06 -33.37 16.77
C ALA A 471 -3.09 -33.21 15.24
N ARG A 472 -1.95 -32.87 14.62
CA ARG A 472 -1.80 -32.85 13.16
C ARG A 472 -2.02 -34.24 12.57
N THR A 473 -1.29 -35.24 13.04
CA THR A 473 -1.40 -36.62 12.53
C THR A 473 -2.82 -37.17 12.61
N ARG A 474 -3.58 -36.82 13.66
CA ARG A 474 -4.98 -37.25 13.80
C ARG A 474 -5.94 -36.56 12.83
N ASN A 475 -5.63 -35.34 12.39
CA ASN A 475 -6.55 -34.50 11.61
C ASN A 475 -6.20 -34.38 10.13
N LEU A 476 -4.96 -34.65 9.74
CA LEU A 476 -4.52 -34.61 8.36
C LEU A 476 -5.06 -35.83 7.57
N LEU A 477 -5.60 -35.58 6.38
CA LEU A 477 -6.16 -36.58 5.46
C LEU A 477 -5.21 -36.88 4.30
N ALA A 478 -4.58 -35.85 3.75
CA ALA A 478 -3.64 -35.95 2.65
C ALA A 478 -2.69 -34.74 2.66
N THR A 479 -1.52 -34.89 2.07
CA THR A 479 -0.53 -33.83 1.90
C THR A 479 0.29 -34.10 0.63
N SER A 480 0.78 -33.05 0.01
CA SER A 480 1.75 -33.06 -1.07
C SER A 480 2.63 -31.81 -0.85
N GLY A 481 3.93 -31.96 -1.01
CA GLY A 481 4.87 -30.84 -1.02
C GLY A 481 6.07 -31.19 -1.89
N LYS A 482 5.92 -30.97 -3.19
CA LYS A 482 6.99 -31.20 -4.16
C LYS A 482 7.66 -29.87 -4.46
N ASP A 483 8.95 -29.82 -4.16
CA ASP A 483 9.76 -28.64 -4.41
C ASP A 483 9.64 -28.12 -5.86
N GLY A 484 9.41 -26.81 -5.99
CA GLY A 484 9.57 -26.05 -7.23
C GLY A 484 8.26 -25.77 -7.95
N ARG A 485 8.23 -25.91 -9.29
CA ARG A 485 7.04 -25.60 -10.12
C ARG A 485 6.18 -26.84 -10.43
N ALA A 486 6.42 -27.94 -9.72
CA ALA A 486 5.68 -29.17 -9.95
C ALA A 486 4.24 -29.01 -9.46
N ALA A 487 3.29 -29.66 -10.15
CA ALA A 487 1.92 -29.68 -9.67
C ALA A 487 1.80 -30.55 -8.40
N GLU A 488 1.25 -29.95 -7.34
CA GLU A 488 0.83 -30.63 -6.14
C GLU A 488 -0.44 -31.43 -6.43
N ARG A 489 -0.46 -32.70 -5.99
CA ARG A 489 -1.59 -33.59 -6.25
C ARG A 489 -1.91 -34.43 -5.04
N VAL A 490 -3.07 -34.16 -4.45
CA VAL A 490 -3.62 -34.93 -3.34
C VAL A 490 -4.99 -35.51 -3.71
N SER A 491 -5.36 -36.59 -3.03
CA SER A 491 -6.69 -37.17 -3.19
C SER A 491 -7.26 -37.65 -1.86
N VAL A 492 -8.55 -37.41 -1.66
CA VAL A 492 -9.27 -37.85 -0.47
C VAL A 492 -10.41 -38.77 -0.90
N ARG A 493 -10.34 -40.03 -0.46
CA ARG A 493 -11.38 -41.03 -0.72
C ARG A 493 -12.35 -41.11 0.46
N ASN A 494 -13.63 -40.83 0.20
CA ASN A 494 -14.68 -41.05 1.17
C ASN A 494 -15.16 -42.51 1.12
N ARG A 495 -14.80 -43.28 2.15
CA ARG A 495 -15.21 -44.69 2.31
C ARG A 495 -16.55 -44.86 3.05
N THR A 496 -17.17 -43.76 3.47
CA THR A 496 -18.42 -43.78 4.24
C THR A 496 -19.65 -43.63 3.34
N LYS A 497 -20.83 -43.84 3.92
CA LYS A 497 -22.13 -43.72 3.22
C LYS A 497 -22.66 -42.27 3.18
N ALA A 498 -22.02 -41.34 3.90
CA ALA A 498 -22.42 -39.94 3.94
C ALA A 498 -21.32 -39.04 3.35
N GLY A 499 -21.72 -37.97 2.66
CA GLY A 499 -20.76 -36.94 2.25
C GLY A 499 -20.32 -36.09 3.44
N PHE A 500 -19.11 -35.55 3.39
CA PHE A 500 -18.60 -34.64 4.41
C PHE A 500 -17.83 -33.48 3.78
N TYR A 501 -17.63 -32.41 4.54
CA TYR A 501 -16.74 -31.31 4.14
C TYR A 501 -15.35 -31.50 4.76
N ALA A 502 -14.31 -31.26 3.98
CA ALA A 502 -12.92 -31.16 4.41
C ALA A 502 -12.43 -29.72 4.25
N TYR A 503 -11.29 -29.41 4.85
CA TYR A 503 -10.58 -28.15 4.58
C TYR A 503 -9.36 -28.45 3.72
N LEU A 504 -9.28 -27.82 2.57
CA LEU A 504 -8.12 -27.82 1.69
C LEU A 504 -7.30 -26.60 2.04
N ASP A 505 -6.02 -26.80 2.17
CA ASP A 505 -5.05 -25.82 2.60
C ASP A 505 -3.94 -25.76 1.55
N VAL A 506 -3.75 -24.59 0.95
CA VAL A 506 -2.66 -24.33 -0.02
C VAL A 506 -1.77 -23.29 0.62
N TYR A 507 -0.48 -23.59 0.80
CA TYR A 507 0.36 -22.75 1.64
C TYR A 507 1.78 -22.61 1.12
N LEU A 508 2.44 -21.55 1.57
CA LEU A 508 3.84 -21.29 1.29
C LEU A 508 4.76 -22.01 2.28
N PRO A 509 5.84 -22.65 1.80
CA PRO A 509 6.96 -23.01 2.66
C PRO A 509 7.49 -21.77 3.39
N ARG A 510 8.16 -21.96 4.54
CA ARG A 510 8.61 -20.86 5.45
C ARG A 510 9.48 -19.76 4.81
N SER A 511 9.94 -19.93 3.58
CA SER A 511 10.71 -18.97 2.80
C SER A 511 10.11 -18.79 1.39
N GLY A 512 8.78 -18.78 1.31
CA GLY A 512 8.04 -18.56 0.07
C GLY A 512 8.24 -17.15 -0.50
N PRO A 513 7.87 -16.92 -1.77
CA PRO A 513 7.94 -15.61 -2.39
C PRO A 513 6.82 -14.68 -1.90
N LEU A 514 6.95 -13.39 -2.22
CA LEU A 514 5.92 -12.38 -1.97
C LEU A 514 4.79 -12.41 -3.01
N ASP A 515 4.96 -13.06 -4.17
CA ASP A 515 3.93 -13.18 -5.20
C ASP A 515 3.92 -14.60 -5.77
N ALA A 516 3.54 -15.57 -4.93
CA ALA A 516 3.25 -16.91 -5.40
C ALA A 516 1.86 -16.94 -6.02
N ARG A 517 1.73 -17.59 -7.18
CA ARG A 517 0.44 -17.78 -7.83
C ARG A 517 0.23 -19.24 -8.10
N TYR A 518 -1.03 -19.67 -8.03
CA TYR A 518 -1.37 -21.04 -8.35
C TYR A 518 -2.74 -21.13 -9.01
N THR A 519 -2.91 -22.15 -9.86
CA THR A 519 -4.21 -22.56 -10.39
C THR A 519 -4.69 -23.79 -9.63
N LEU A 520 -5.79 -23.65 -8.89
CA LEU A 520 -6.40 -24.74 -8.16
C LEU A 520 -7.47 -25.43 -8.99
N THR A 521 -7.42 -26.76 -9.09
CA THR A 521 -8.49 -27.58 -9.65
C THR A 521 -8.91 -28.64 -8.65
N VAL A 522 -10.20 -28.64 -8.29
CA VAL A 522 -10.81 -29.65 -7.42
C VAL A 522 -11.89 -30.37 -8.20
N SER A 523 -11.86 -31.71 -8.21
CA SER A 523 -12.81 -32.52 -8.96
C SER A 523 -13.18 -33.82 -8.26
N THR A 524 -14.46 -34.17 -8.32
CA THR A 524 -14.96 -35.47 -7.87
C THR A 524 -14.80 -36.49 -8.99
N VAL A 525 -14.12 -37.60 -8.72
CA VAL A 525 -13.89 -38.70 -9.66
C VAL A 525 -14.51 -40.00 -9.18
N ARG A 526 -14.63 -40.99 -10.08
CA ARG A 526 -14.95 -42.37 -9.69
C ARG A 526 -13.79 -42.95 -8.86
N PRO A 527 -14.08 -43.92 -7.97
CA PRO A 527 -13.10 -44.49 -7.03
C PRO A 527 -11.76 -44.85 -7.66
#